data_AF-A0A9D7W0X9-F1
#
_entry.id   AF-A0A9D7W0X9-F1
#
_cell.length_a   1.000
_cell.length_b   1.000
_cell.length_c   1.000
_cell.angle_alpha   90.00
_cell.angle_beta   90.00
_cell.angle_gamma   90.00
#
_symmetry.space_group_name_H-M   'P 1'
#
loop_
_entity.id
_entity.type
_entity.pdbx_description
1 polymer ?
#
loop_
_entity_poly.entity_id
_entity_poly.type
_entity_poly.pdbx_seq_one_letter_code
_entity_poly.pdbx_strand_id
1 'polypeptide(L)'
;ARKPLFLDESAHDWKFVELGRQLGWTGVALKTCKTQTGALLSLCWAKAHDMPLMVQDLTNPMLAQIPHVRLAAHAGTIRGVESNGMQFYPAASAPEQRIHPGIYQRRNGELDLSTLSGTGFGYRLSEIERQLPQFTRTSTSRKG
;
A
#
# COMPACT_ATOMS: atom_id res chain seq x y z
N ALA A 1 -21.02 21.19 -4.54
CA ALA A 1 -19.55 21.13 -4.38
C ALA A 1 -18.91 20.62 -5.67
N ARG A 2 -17.71 21.10 -6.05
CA ARG A 2 -16.93 20.56 -7.18
C ARG A 2 -16.46 19.12 -6.87
N LYS A 3 -16.19 18.32 -7.89
CA LYS A 3 -15.70 16.95 -7.71
C LYS A 3 -14.28 16.96 -7.10
N PRO A 4 -13.95 16.08 -6.13
CA PRO A 4 -12.59 15.95 -5.60
C PRO A 4 -11.59 15.54 -6.68
N LEU A 5 -10.35 16.02 -6.58
CA LEU A 5 -9.23 15.71 -7.46
C LEU A 5 -8.09 15.13 -6.62
N PHE A 6 -7.70 13.89 -6.91
CA PHE A 6 -6.72 13.15 -6.10
C PHE A 6 -5.37 13.05 -6.79
N LEU A 7 -4.34 13.59 -6.15
CA LEU A 7 -2.97 13.48 -6.63
C LEU A 7 -2.48 12.05 -6.43
N ASP A 8 -2.05 11.41 -7.52
CA ASP A 8 -1.46 10.07 -7.49
C ASP A 8 0.03 10.10 -7.81
N GLU A 9 0.41 10.32 -9.07
CA GLU A 9 1.75 10.04 -9.61
C GLU A 9 2.86 10.65 -8.74
N SER A 10 2.73 11.94 -8.41
CA SER A 10 3.70 12.70 -7.61
C SER A 10 3.54 12.55 -6.09
N ALA A 11 2.54 11.81 -5.59
CA ALA A 11 2.25 11.66 -4.16
C ALA A 11 3.20 10.69 -3.42
N HIS A 12 4.51 10.78 -3.67
CA HIS A 12 5.55 10.00 -3.01
C HIS A 12 6.39 10.81 -2.02
N ASP A 13 6.25 12.14 -2.01
CA ASP A 13 6.83 13.09 -1.04
C ASP A 13 5.77 14.13 -0.69
N TRP A 14 5.66 14.50 0.58
CA TRP A 14 4.69 15.47 1.07
C TRP A 14 4.90 16.87 0.45
N LYS A 15 6.13 17.21 0.04
CA LYS A 15 6.40 18.49 -0.66
C LYS A 15 5.69 18.56 -2.02
N PHE A 16 5.55 17.44 -2.71
CA PHE A 16 4.76 17.39 -3.94
C PHE A 16 3.27 17.40 -3.67
N VAL A 17 2.82 16.88 -2.53
CA VAL A 17 1.43 17.03 -2.08
C VAL A 17 1.11 18.50 -1.80
N GLU A 18 2.02 19.21 -1.13
CA GLU A 18 1.91 20.66 -0.90
C GLU A 18 1.80 21.44 -2.21
N LEU A 19 2.72 21.20 -3.14
CA LEU A 19 2.67 21.80 -4.47
C LEU A 19 1.37 21.45 -5.20
N GLY A 20 0.95 20.18 -5.17
CA GLY A 20 -0.30 19.73 -5.76
C GLY A 20 -1.50 20.51 -5.22
N ARG A 21 -1.57 20.72 -3.90
CA ARG A 21 -2.62 21.52 -3.29
C ARG A 21 -2.63 22.96 -3.80
N GLN A 22 -1.47 23.59 -3.93
CA GLN A 22 -1.35 24.95 -4.51
C GLN A 22 -1.82 25.00 -5.97
N LEU A 23 -1.67 23.90 -6.71
CA LEU A 23 -2.11 23.75 -8.09
C LEU A 23 -3.59 23.29 -8.22
N GLY A 24 -4.32 23.16 -7.12
CA GLY A 24 -5.75 22.86 -7.11
C GLY A 24 -6.13 21.39 -6.93
N TRP A 25 -5.17 20.50 -6.63
CA TRP A 25 -5.49 19.15 -6.18
C TRP A 25 -6.10 19.19 -4.78
N THR A 26 -7.16 18.40 -4.55
CA THR A 26 -7.97 18.47 -3.33
C THR A 26 -7.91 17.20 -2.48
N GLY A 27 -7.22 16.16 -2.94
CA GLY A 27 -7.00 14.92 -2.18
C GLY A 27 -5.71 14.22 -2.61
N VAL A 28 -5.35 13.13 -1.93
CA VAL A 28 -4.10 12.40 -2.16
C VAL A 28 -4.33 10.89 -2.18
N ALA A 29 -3.71 10.20 -3.14
CA ALA A 29 -3.65 8.76 -3.21
C ALA A 29 -2.29 8.26 -2.68
N LEU A 30 -2.32 7.60 -1.52
CA LEU A 30 -1.13 7.07 -0.85
C LEU A 30 -0.85 5.63 -1.32
N LYS A 31 0.43 5.32 -1.52
CA LYS A 31 0.92 4.04 -2.01
C LYS A 31 2.18 3.63 -1.27
N THR A 32 2.11 2.56 -0.47
CA THR A 32 3.26 2.06 0.29
C THR A 32 4.38 1.53 -0.61
N CYS A 33 4.03 1.03 -1.80
CA CYS A 33 4.99 0.57 -2.81
C CYS A 33 5.78 1.69 -3.48
N LYS A 34 5.33 2.96 -3.41
CA LYS A 34 6.16 4.09 -3.81
C LYS A 34 7.21 4.32 -2.73
N THR A 35 6.76 4.64 -1.51
CA THR A 35 7.59 4.67 -0.31
C THR A 35 6.70 4.52 0.93
N GLN A 36 7.14 3.75 1.93
CA GLN A 36 6.43 3.68 3.22
C GLN A 36 6.54 5.02 3.98
N THR A 37 7.74 5.58 4.06
CA THR A 37 8.00 6.84 4.77
C THR A 37 7.27 8.01 4.12
N GLY A 38 7.33 8.15 2.80
CA GLY A 38 6.65 9.23 2.09
C GLY A 38 5.13 9.10 2.19
N ALA A 39 4.58 7.88 2.19
CA ALA A 39 3.15 7.67 2.44
C ALA A 39 2.73 8.14 3.84
N LEU A 40 3.53 7.86 4.88
CA LEU A 40 3.25 8.30 6.26
C LEU A 40 3.38 9.82 6.42
N LEU A 41 4.42 10.44 5.85
CA LEU A 41 4.59 11.90 5.90
C LEU A 41 3.47 12.62 5.14
N SER A 42 3.12 12.11 3.95
CA SER A 42 2.02 12.63 3.13
C SER A 42 0.67 12.47 3.82
N LEU A 43 0.43 11.33 4.49
CA LEU A 43 -0.74 11.11 5.35
C LEU A 43 -0.88 12.19 6.42
N CYS A 44 0.18 12.41 7.20
CA CYS A 44 0.17 13.42 8.27
C CYS A 44 -0.07 14.82 7.73
N TRP A 45 0.65 15.20 6.66
CA TRP A 45 0.53 16.52 6.05
C TRP A 45 -0.87 16.75 5.47
N ALA A 46 -1.42 15.78 4.73
CA ALA A 46 -2.76 15.85 4.14
C ALA A 46 -3.84 15.98 5.23
N LYS A 47 -3.74 15.20 6.32
CA LYS A 47 -4.66 15.31 7.47
C LYS A 47 -4.60 16.69 8.12
N ALA A 48 -3.42 17.27 8.27
CA ALA A 48 -3.26 18.61 8.82
C ALA A 48 -3.85 19.73 7.92
N HIS A 49 -4.16 19.42 6.66
CA HIS A 49 -4.71 20.36 5.67
C HIS A 49 -6.11 19.95 5.17
N ASP A 50 -6.80 19.08 5.92
CA ASP A 50 -8.15 18.57 5.61
C ASP A 50 -8.28 17.96 4.20
N MET A 51 -7.19 17.43 3.65
CA MET A 51 -7.21 16.78 2.35
C MET A 51 -7.70 15.33 2.51
N PRO A 52 -8.81 14.92 1.84
CA PRO A 52 -9.24 13.53 1.81
C PRO A 52 -8.19 12.60 1.21
N LEU A 53 -8.23 11.35 1.66
CA LEU A 53 -7.20 10.34 1.39
C LEU A 53 -7.77 9.08 0.75
N MET A 54 -7.04 8.55 -0.23
CA MET A 54 -7.19 7.19 -0.73
C MET A 54 -5.93 6.39 -0.47
N VAL A 55 -6.06 5.09 -0.27
CA VAL A 55 -4.92 4.17 -0.20
C VAL A 55 -5.04 3.21 -1.36
N GLN A 56 -4.10 3.32 -2.29
CA GLN A 56 -4.08 2.62 -3.57
C GLN A 56 -2.83 1.75 -3.68
N ASP A 57 -2.83 0.76 -4.59
CA ASP A 57 -1.66 -0.07 -4.85
C ASP A 57 -1.20 0.05 -6.31
N LEU A 58 -0.12 -0.66 -6.64
CA LEU A 58 0.35 -0.87 -8.01
C LEU A 58 0.44 -2.37 -8.30
N THR A 59 -0.58 -3.13 -7.89
CA THR A 59 -0.53 -4.59 -7.90
C THR A 59 0.54 -5.10 -6.91
N ASN A 60 0.22 -5.07 -5.60
CA ASN A 60 1.13 -5.44 -4.51
C ASN A 60 0.81 -6.83 -3.91
N PRO A 61 1.20 -7.95 -4.56
CA PRO A 61 1.05 -9.30 -3.99
C PRO A 61 1.95 -9.54 -2.78
N MET A 62 1.84 -10.74 -2.21
CA MET A 62 2.76 -11.25 -1.21
C MET A 62 2.81 -10.33 0.02
N LEU A 63 3.99 -10.10 0.58
CA LEU A 63 4.17 -9.28 1.77
C LEU A 63 3.81 -7.80 1.56
N ALA A 64 3.83 -7.29 0.33
CA ALA A 64 3.57 -5.87 0.05
C ALA A 64 2.12 -5.45 0.38
N GLN A 65 1.18 -6.40 0.36
CA GLN A 65 -0.20 -6.20 0.78
C GLN A 65 -0.33 -5.81 2.26
N ILE A 66 0.52 -6.35 3.14
CA ILE A 66 0.40 -6.15 4.59
C ILE A 66 0.63 -4.68 5.02
N PRO A 67 1.74 -4.00 4.67
CA PRO A 67 1.92 -2.59 5.02
C PRO A 67 0.87 -1.70 4.35
N HIS A 68 0.39 -2.10 3.16
CA HIS A 68 -0.66 -1.40 2.42
C HIS A 68 -2.00 -1.37 3.16
N VAL A 69 -2.52 -2.53 3.59
CA VAL A 69 -3.78 -2.59 4.35
C VAL A 69 -3.65 -2.01 5.74
N ARG A 70 -2.47 -2.12 6.37
CA ARG A 70 -2.21 -1.44 7.65
C ARG A 70 -2.26 0.07 7.47
N LEU A 71 -1.62 0.62 6.44
CA LEU A 71 -1.72 2.06 6.16
C LEU A 71 -3.20 2.46 6.01
N ALA A 72 -3.97 1.71 5.22
CA ALA A 72 -5.39 2.01 5.01
C ALA A 72 -6.22 1.98 6.31
N ALA A 73 -6.00 0.99 7.17
CA ALA A 73 -6.69 0.86 8.45
C ALA A 73 -6.45 2.07 9.39
N HIS A 74 -5.31 2.76 9.26
CA HIS A 74 -4.97 3.93 10.07
C HIS A 74 -5.15 5.28 9.32
N ALA A 75 -5.28 5.26 7.99
CA ALA A 75 -5.30 6.47 7.18
C ALA A 75 -6.62 7.25 7.29
N GLY A 76 -7.75 6.60 7.59
CA GLY A 76 -9.07 7.24 7.51
C GLY A 76 -9.47 7.53 6.07
N THR A 77 -9.31 6.53 5.20
CA THR A 77 -9.54 6.65 3.76
C THR A 77 -11.02 6.79 3.38
N ILE A 78 -11.31 7.55 2.33
CA ILE A 78 -12.69 7.87 1.90
C ILE A 78 -13.46 6.70 1.26
N ARG A 79 -12.78 5.68 0.73
CA ARG A 79 -13.38 4.59 -0.07
C ARG A 79 -12.78 3.21 0.22
N GLY A 80 -12.27 3.00 1.43
CA GLY A 80 -11.54 1.79 1.77
C GLY A 80 -10.19 1.74 1.05
N VAL A 81 -9.75 0.53 0.70
CA VAL A 81 -8.40 0.28 0.16
C VAL A 81 -8.48 -0.40 -1.20
N GLU A 82 -7.68 0.04 -2.16
CA GLU A 82 -7.51 -0.69 -3.41
C GLU A 82 -6.74 -1.98 -3.14
N SER A 83 -7.37 -3.13 -3.34
CA SER A 83 -6.73 -4.42 -3.08
C SER A 83 -7.31 -5.50 -4.00
N ASN A 84 -7.22 -5.23 -5.30
CA ASN A 84 -7.74 -6.10 -6.34
C ASN A 84 -6.72 -7.15 -6.80
N GLY A 85 -5.44 -6.93 -6.53
CA GLY A 85 -4.35 -7.78 -6.99
C GLY A 85 -4.57 -9.28 -6.81
N MET A 86 -4.91 -9.68 -5.58
CA MET A 86 -5.14 -11.08 -5.21
C MET A 86 -6.37 -11.71 -5.87
N GLN A 87 -7.26 -10.92 -6.50
CA GLN A 87 -8.35 -11.47 -7.33
C GLN A 87 -7.84 -11.89 -8.71
N PHE A 88 -6.81 -11.21 -9.24
CA PHE A 88 -6.27 -11.46 -10.58
C PHE A 88 -5.07 -12.41 -10.58
N TYR A 89 -4.26 -12.41 -9.52
CA TYR A 89 -3.09 -13.29 -9.38
C TYR A 89 -3.02 -14.02 -8.01
N PRO A 90 -4.10 -14.69 -7.55
CA PRO A 90 -4.19 -15.26 -6.20
C PRO A 90 -3.01 -16.17 -5.82
N ALA A 91 -2.51 -16.96 -6.77
CA ALA A 91 -1.41 -17.90 -6.54
C ALA A 91 -0.11 -17.23 -6.07
N ALA A 92 0.14 -15.97 -6.45
CA ALA A 92 1.35 -15.25 -6.07
C ALA A 92 1.47 -15.10 -4.54
N SER A 93 0.33 -15.00 -3.83
CA SER A 93 0.28 -14.78 -2.38
C SER A 93 -0.14 -16.01 -1.58
N ALA A 94 -0.18 -17.19 -2.20
CA ALA A 94 -0.69 -18.41 -1.54
C ALA A 94 0.06 -18.75 -0.23
N PRO A 95 1.40 -18.63 -0.14
CA PRO A 95 2.13 -18.79 1.13
C PRO A 95 1.69 -17.81 2.23
N GLU A 96 1.59 -16.52 1.93
CA GLU A 96 1.19 -15.51 2.92
C GLU A 96 -0.29 -15.66 3.31
N GLN A 97 -1.14 -16.06 2.36
CA GLN A 97 -2.56 -16.33 2.61
C GLN A 97 -2.78 -17.49 3.60
N ARG A 98 -1.89 -18.50 3.63
CA ARG A 98 -1.97 -19.57 4.65
C ARG A 98 -1.82 -19.01 6.07
N ILE A 99 -1.06 -17.93 6.24
CA ILE A 99 -0.78 -17.31 7.53
C ILE A 99 -1.77 -16.19 7.87
N HIS A 100 -2.19 -15.42 6.87
CA HIS A 100 -3.08 -14.26 7.01
C HIS A 100 -4.30 -14.34 6.08
N PRO A 101 -5.17 -15.36 6.18
CA PRO A 101 -6.23 -15.61 5.20
C PRO A 101 -7.14 -14.41 4.94
N GLY A 102 -7.48 -13.66 6.00
CA GLY A 102 -8.32 -12.47 5.94
C GLY A 102 -7.76 -11.29 5.14
N ILE A 103 -6.43 -11.19 5.03
CA ILE A 103 -5.75 -10.10 4.30
C ILE A 103 -5.75 -10.34 2.78
N TYR A 104 -5.81 -11.61 2.38
CA TYR A 104 -5.70 -12.02 0.98
C TYR A 104 -7.04 -12.48 0.37
N GLN A 105 -8.09 -12.63 1.19
CA GLN A 105 -9.44 -12.91 0.73
C GLN A 105 -10.40 -11.79 1.11
N ARG A 106 -11.03 -11.17 0.11
CA ARG A 106 -12.11 -10.22 0.35
C ARG A 106 -13.41 -10.99 0.54
N ARG A 107 -14.12 -10.73 1.64
CA ARG A 107 -15.48 -11.25 1.89
C ARG A 107 -16.38 -10.06 2.17
N ASN A 108 -17.49 -9.97 1.44
CA ASN A 108 -18.42 -8.83 1.53
C ASN A 108 -17.76 -7.45 1.37
N GLY A 109 -16.69 -7.36 0.56
CA GLY A 109 -15.97 -6.11 0.34
C GLY A 109 -14.96 -5.74 1.44
N GLU A 110 -14.73 -6.62 2.42
CA GLU A 110 -13.85 -6.36 3.56
C GLU A 110 -12.61 -7.24 3.55
N LEU A 111 -11.55 -6.72 4.19
CA LEU A 111 -10.31 -7.41 4.48
C LEU A 111 -10.16 -7.52 6.00
N ASP A 112 -9.89 -8.73 6.48
CA ASP A 112 -9.71 -9.00 7.90
C ASP A 112 -8.22 -8.98 8.27
N LEU A 113 -7.86 -8.05 9.16
CA LEU A 113 -6.50 -7.83 9.65
C LEU A 113 -6.24 -8.49 11.01
N SER A 114 -7.20 -9.26 11.56
CA SER A 114 -7.14 -9.87 12.90
C SER A 114 -5.91 -10.73 13.18
N THR A 115 -5.32 -11.30 12.12
CA THR A 115 -4.11 -12.13 12.19
C THR A 115 -2.82 -11.33 12.36
N LEU A 116 -2.86 -9.99 12.19
CA LEU A 116 -1.74 -9.11 12.46
C LEU A 116 -1.64 -8.85 13.97
N SER A 117 -0.50 -9.16 14.57
CA SER A 117 -0.28 -8.97 16.00
C SER A 117 1.17 -8.62 16.31
N GLY A 118 1.40 -8.16 17.56
CA GLY A 118 2.72 -7.80 18.05
C GLY A 118 3.31 -6.54 17.42
N THR A 119 4.61 -6.34 17.67
CA THR A 119 5.38 -5.19 17.19
C THR A 119 5.71 -5.31 15.70
N GLY A 120 5.70 -4.18 14.99
CA GLY A 120 6.05 -4.12 13.57
C GLY A 120 4.86 -4.40 12.66
N PHE A 121 5.14 -4.87 11.44
CA PHE A 121 4.11 -5.11 10.42
C PHE A 121 3.30 -6.39 10.64
N GLY A 122 3.76 -7.30 11.51
CA GLY A 122 3.08 -8.58 11.75
C GLY A 122 3.26 -9.60 10.62
N TYR A 123 4.38 -9.54 9.89
CA TYR A 123 4.64 -10.39 8.71
C TYR A 123 4.70 -11.89 8.97
N ARG A 124 5.14 -12.32 10.17
CA ARG A 124 5.30 -13.74 10.52
C ARG A 124 6.16 -14.54 9.51
N LEU A 125 7.27 -13.94 9.06
CA LEU A 125 8.14 -14.51 8.01
C LEU A 125 8.61 -15.94 8.31
N SER A 126 8.88 -16.26 9.57
CA SER A 126 9.31 -17.60 9.99
C SER A 126 8.27 -18.70 9.76
N GLU A 127 7.01 -18.32 9.57
CA GLU A 127 5.87 -19.24 9.37
C GLU A 127 5.47 -19.32 7.88
N ILE A 128 5.99 -18.42 7.05
CA ILE A 128 5.69 -18.37 5.62
C ILE A 128 6.67 -19.27 4.87
N GLU A 129 6.20 -20.47 4.52
CA GLU A 129 6.93 -21.40 3.66
C GLU A 129 6.92 -20.91 2.21
N ARG A 130 7.92 -20.09 1.84
CA ARG A 130 8.12 -19.59 0.48
C ARG A 130 9.47 -20.04 -0.07
N GLN A 131 9.42 -20.82 -1.14
CA GLN A 131 10.61 -21.10 -1.94
C GLN A 131 10.91 -19.89 -2.81
N LEU A 132 12.09 -19.30 -2.61
CA LEU A 132 12.59 -18.21 -3.45
C LEU A 132 13.44 -18.80 -4.58
N PRO A 133 13.37 -18.24 -5.80
CA PRO A 133 14.27 -18.65 -6.87
C PRO A 133 15.72 -18.40 -6.45
N GLN A 134 16.64 -19.21 -6.98
CA GLN A 134 18.07 -18.97 -6.77
C GLN A 134 18.43 -17.59 -7.30
N PHE A 135 19.01 -16.76 -6.44
CA PHE A 135 19.46 -15.42 -6.83
C PHE A 135 20.44 -15.53 -8.00
N THR A 136 20.09 -14.89 -9.11
CA THR A 136 20.96 -14.79 -10.28
C THR A 136 21.28 -13.33 -10.53
N ARG A 137 22.55 -12.96 -10.36
CA ARG A 137 23.01 -11.60 -10.68
C ARG A 137 23.09 -11.47 -12.20
N THR A 138 22.12 -10.84 -12.83
CA THR A 138 22.23 -10.39 -14.22
C THR A 138 23.28 -9.28 -14.29
N SER A 139 24.13 -9.32 -15.31
CA SER A 139 25.40 -8.60 -15.41
C SER A 139 25.34 -7.10 -15.05
N THR A 140 26.44 -6.62 -14.47
CA THR A 140 26.69 -5.18 -14.26
C THR A 140 26.72 -4.48 -15.62
N SER A 141 25.80 -3.55 -15.85
CA SER A 141 25.99 -2.55 -16.90
C SER A 141 27.34 -1.88 -16.64
N ARG A 142 28.30 -2.03 -17.56
CA ARG A 142 29.46 -1.15 -17.60
C ARG A 142 28.88 0.24 -17.86
N LYS A 143 28.98 1.13 -16.87
CA LYS A 143 28.86 2.56 -17.13
C LYS A 143 30.01 2.89 -18.10
N GLY A 144 29.66 3.22 -19.34
CA GLY A 144 30.55 3.95 -20.24
C GLY A 144 30.73 5.38 -19.76
#